data_AF-A0A7V2EZ65-F1
#
_entry.id   AF-A0A7V2EZ65-F1
#
_cell.length_a   1.000
_cell.length_b   1.000
_cell.length_c   1.000
_cell.angle_alpha   90.00
_cell.angle_beta   90.00
_cell.angle_gamma   90.00
#
_symmetry.space_group_name_H-M   'P 1'
#
loop_
_entity.id
_entity.type
_entity.pdbx_description
1 polymer ?
#
loop_
_entity_poly.entity_id
_entity_poly.type
_entity_poly.pdbx_seq_one_letter_code
_entity_poly.pdbx_strand_id
1 'polypeptide(L)'
;MSDTYLIDTVQAASGRWQTLWHRFRLGRKLALALAAAAAASGLATVLTMTGWQSTPDPDPDTVLVLLYLDAVLLLSLGVIVIRRMVMIWSDRRRGQAGSGLHTRLVLMFGLVAVTPAILVAIFSALFLNFGIQTWFSDRIRTALEASSAVANSYLYEHQQNIRADALITANDLNAEAVLLMSNQKV
;
A
#
# COMPACT_ATOMS: atom_id res chain seq x y z
N MET A 1 -31.36 59.48 -34.60
CA MET A 1 -30.37 58.66 -35.34
C MET A 1 -29.32 58.09 -34.37
N SER A 2 -29.79 57.44 -33.28
CA SER A 2 -28.96 57.09 -32.11
C SER A 2 -29.29 55.72 -31.49
N ASP A 3 -30.38 55.07 -31.90
CA ASP A 3 -30.85 53.85 -31.23
C ASP A 3 -30.21 52.56 -31.76
N THR A 4 -29.53 52.63 -32.91
CA THR A 4 -28.90 51.46 -33.55
C THR A 4 -27.61 51.01 -32.84
N TYR A 5 -26.93 51.90 -32.11
CA TYR A 5 -25.66 51.56 -31.45
C TYR A 5 -25.80 50.76 -30.15
N LEU A 6 -26.97 50.77 -29.52
CA LEU A 6 -27.19 50.07 -28.25
C LEU A 6 -27.48 48.58 -28.42
N ILE A 7 -27.87 48.15 -29.62
CA ILE A 7 -28.28 46.76 -29.88
C ILE A 7 -27.05 45.87 -30.16
N ASP A 8 -26.02 46.39 -30.83
CA ASP A 8 -24.82 45.62 -31.19
C ASP A 8 -23.91 45.29 -29.97
N THR A 9 -23.87 46.16 -28.97
CA THR A 9 -23.03 45.95 -27.78
C THR A 9 -23.58 44.88 -26.84
N VAL A 10 -24.91 44.74 -26.76
CA VAL A 10 -25.58 43.71 -25.98
C VAL A 10 -25.49 42.35 -26.68
N GLN A 11 -25.57 42.32 -28.02
CA GLN A 11 -25.42 41.11 -28.82
C GLN A 11 -24.00 40.51 -28.72
N ALA A 12 -22.95 41.35 -28.76
CA ALA A 12 -21.55 40.91 -28.75
C ALA A 12 -21.08 40.31 -27.40
N ALA A 13 -21.69 40.71 -26.27
CA ALA A 13 -21.34 40.19 -24.95
C ALA A 13 -21.87 38.76 -24.69
N SER A 14 -22.93 38.36 -25.39
CA SER A 14 -23.57 37.05 -25.23
C SER A 14 -22.82 35.91 -25.95
N GLY A 15 -22.10 36.22 -27.04
CA GLY A 15 -21.40 35.23 -27.87
C GLY A 15 -20.03 34.76 -27.33
N ARG A 16 -19.41 35.53 -26.41
CA ARG A 16 -18.10 35.17 -25.81
C ARG A 16 -18.17 33.99 -24.85
N TRP A 17 -19.35 33.71 -24.31
CA TRP A 17 -19.54 32.60 -23.38
C TRP A 17 -19.71 31.26 -24.08
N GLN A 18 -20.11 31.23 -25.37
CA GLN A 18 -20.35 29.98 -26.08
C GLN A 18 -19.07 29.32 -26.61
N THR A 19 -18.01 30.07 -26.91
CA THR A 19 -16.74 29.52 -27.40
C THR A 19 -15.90 28.83 -26.32
N LEU A 20 -16.18 29.07 -25.04
CA LEU A 20 -15.57 28.34 -23.92
C LEU A 20 -16.25 26.99 -23.64
N TRP A 21 -17.49 26.78 -24.10
CA TRP A 21 -18.23 25.53 -23.83
C TRP A 21 -17.69 24.33 -24.63
N HIS A 22 -17.04 24.56 -25.78
CA HIS A 22 -16.47 23.48 -26.59
C HIS A 22 -15.22 22.82 -25.97
N ARG A 23 -14.52 23.48 -25.03
CA ARG A 23 -13.40 22.84 -24.28
C ARG A 23 -13.87 21.86 -23.19
N PHE A 24 -15.10 21.99 -22.69
CA PHE A 24 -15.63 21.11 -21.64
C PHE A 24 -15.99 19.70 -22.12
N ARG A 25 -16.33 19.54 -23.42
CA ARG A 25 -16.51 18.22 -24.03
C ARG A 25 -15.18 17.49 -24.24
N LEU A 26 -14.09 18.20 -24.54
CA LEU A 26 -12.75 17.61 -24.62
C LEU A 26 -12.29 17.09 -23.24
N GLY A 27 -12.51 17.86 -22.16
CA GLY A 27 -12.12 17.43 -20.82
C GLY A 27 -12.83 16.16 -20.33
N ARG A 28 -14.08 15.90 -20.77
CA ARG A 28 -14.80 14.66 -20.40
C ARG A 28 -14.28 13.44 -21.14
N LYS A 29 -13.95 13.59 -22.43
CA LYS A 29 -13.32 12.52 -23.22
C LYS A 29 -11.89 12.22 -22.75
N LEU A 30 -11.09 13.24 -22.43
CA LEU A 30 -9.75 13.07 -21.87
C LEU A 30 -9.77 12.40 -20.49
N ALA A 31 -10.69 12.80 -19.61
CA ALA A 31 -10.84 12.15 -18.30
C ALA A 31 -11.26 10.67 -18.44
N LEU A 32 -12.17 10.35 -19.37
CA LEU A 32 -12.55 8.98 -19.66
C LEU A 32 -11.40 8.17 -20.29
N ALA A 33 -10.63 8.78 -21.19
CA ALA A 33 -9.45 8.15 -21.79
C ALA A 33 -8.37 7.87 -20.73
N LEU A 34 -8.11 8.82 -19.83
CA LEU A 34 -7.21 8.64 -18.69
C LEU A 34 -7.72 7.57 -17.72
N ALA A 35 -9.02 7.55 -17.43
CA ALA A 35 -9.61 6.51 -16.58
C ALA A 35 -9.51 5.12 -17.22
N ALA A 36 -9.75 5.01 -18.53
CA ALA A 36 -9.57 3.77 -19.27
C ALA A 36 -8.10 3.33 -19.30
N ALA A 37 -7.17 4.26 -19.51
CA ALA A 37 -5.74 4.00 -19.46
C ALA A 37 -5.28 3.54 -18.06
N ALA A 38 -5.76 4.22 -17.00
CA ALA A 38 -5.48 3.84 -15.62
C ALA A 38 -6.06 2.46 -15.28
N ALA A 39 -7.28 2.15 -15.74
CA ALA A 39 -7.89 0.84 -15.54
C ALA A 39 -7.13 -0.27 -16.31
N ALA A 40 -6.73 -0.01 -17.55
CA ALA A 40 -5.95 -0.94 -18.35
C ALA A 40 -4.56 -1.18 -17.76
N SER A 41 -3.91 -0.12 -17.28
CA SER A 41 -2.61 -0.19 -16.60
C SER A 41 -2.71 -0.96 -15.28
N GLY A 42 -3.69 -0.64 -14.42
CA GLY A 42 -3.90 -1.38 -13.18
C GLY A 42 -4.24 -2.86 -13.40
N LEU A 43 -5.02 -3.18 -14.44
CA LEU A 43 -5.25 -4.56 -14.86
C LEU A 43 -3.95 -5.24 -15.28
N ALA A 44 -3.09 -4.56 -16.05
CA ALA A 44 -1.78 -5.10 -16.41
C ALA A 44 -0.92 -5.36 -15.17
N THR A 45 -0.87 -4.43 -14.21
CA THR A 45 -0.15 -4.60 -12.94
C THR A 45 -0.64 -5.82 -12.17
N VAL A 46 -1.96 -5.98 -12.00
CA VAL A 46 -2.54 -7.15 -11.33
C VAL A 46 -2.21 -8.44 -12.07
N LEU A 47 -2.36 -8.47 -13.40
CA LEU A 47 -2.07 -9.66 -14.20
C LEU A 47 -0.60 -10.08 -14.14
N THR A 48 0.32 -9.10 -14.08
CA THR A 48 1.75 -9.38 -13.89
C THR A 48 2.05 -9.95 -12.51
N MET A 49 1.42 -9.43 -11.44
CA MET A 49 1.65 -9.91 -10.07
C MET A 49 0.99 -11.26 -9.78
N THR A 50 -0.17 -11.55 -10.37
CA THR A 50 -0.92 -12.78 -10.09
C THR A 50 -0.44 -13.98 -10.90
N GLY A 51 0.54 -13.81 -11.80
CA GLY A 51 1.13 -14.91 -12.58
C GLY A 51 0.15 -15.57 -13.56
N TRP A 52 -0.92 -14.87 -13.95
CA TRP A 52 -1.96 -15.41 -14.83
C TRP A 52 -1.49 -15.61 -16.27
N GLN A 53 -0.54 -14.79 -16.72
CA GLN A 53 0.18 -15.00 -17.97
C GLN A 53 1.43 -15.83 -17.64
N SER A 54 1.74 -16.88 -18.42
CA SER A 54 2.96 -17.69 -18.29
C SER A 54 4.26 -16.92 -18.63
N THR A 55 4.36 -15.69 -18.16
CA THR A 55 5.53 -14.82 -18.27
C THR A 55 6.55 -15.21 -17.19
N PRO A 56 7.87 -15.13 -17.49
CA PRO A 56 8.93 -15.29 -16.50
C PRO A 56 8.68 -14.41 -15.27
N ASP A 57 9.15 -14.86 -14.10
CA ASP A 57 9.00 -14.14 -12.82
C ASP A 57 9.19 -12.63 -13.03
N PRO A 58 8.20 -11.78 -12.68
CA PRO A 58 8.28 -10.36 -12.93
C PRO A 58 9.50 -9.77 -12.22
N ASP A 59 10.42 -9.18 -12.99
CA ASP A 59 11.53 -8.42 -12.39
C ASP A 59 10.95 -7.34 -11.46
N PRO A 60 11.44 -7.24 -10.21
CA PRO A 60 10.97 -6.25 -9.24
C PRO A 60 10.95 -4.81 -9.78
N ASP A 61 11.92 -4.49 -10.64
CA ASP A 61 12.03 -3.18 -11.29
C ASP A 61 10.86 -2.90 -12.24
N THR A 62 10.37 -3.91 -12.96
CA THR A 62 9.23 -3.77 -13.89
C THR A 62 7.95 -3.47 -13.11
N VAL A 63 7.70 -4.21 -12.03
CA VAL A 63 6.53 -4.00 -11.16
C VAL A 63 6.57 -2.62 -10.51
N LEU A 64 7.75 -2.18 -10.06
CA LEU A 64 7.95 -0.82 -9.52
C LEU A 64 7.61 0.26 -10.55
N VAL A 65 8.07 0.13 -11.79
CA VAL A 65 7.77 1.08 -12.86
C VAL A 65 6.26 1.11 -13.16
N LEU A 66 5.59 -0.03 -13.22
CA LEU A 66 4.14 -0.11 -13.40
C LEU A 66 3.40 0.60 -12.26
N LEU A 67 3.83 0.39 -11.01
CA LEU A 67 3.24 1.03 -9.84
C LEU A 67 3.42 2.55 -9.85
N TYR A 68 4.60 3.05 -10.23
CA TYR A 68 4.83 4.48 -10.40
C TYR A 68 3.94 5.07 -11.49
N LEU A 69 3.78 4.35 -12.61
CA LEU A 69 2.92 4.76 -13.71
C LEU A 69 1.45 4.80 -13.29
N ASP A 70 0.96 3.78 -12.59
CA ASP A 70 -0.38 3.76 -12.00
C ASP A 70 -0.61 4.92 -11.03
N ALA A 71 0.38 5.21 -10.17
CA ALA A 71 0.31 6.34 -9.24
C ALA A 71 0.18 7.68 -9.98
N VAL A 72 0.97 7.91 -11.01
CA VAL A 72 0.90 9.14 -11.83
C VAL A 72 -0.43 9.24 -12.56
N LEU A 73 -0.92 8.15 -13.16
CA LEU A 73 -2.21 8.12 -13.85
C LEU A 73 -3.36 8.42 -12.89
N LEU A 74 -3.40 7.76 -11.73
CA LEU A 74 -4.43 7.96 -10.72
C LEU A 74 -4.39 9.37 -10.14
N LEU A 75 -3.21 9.91 -9.85
CA LEU A 75 -3.06 11.29 -9.36
C LEU A 75 -3.54 12.30 -10.40
N SER A 76 -3.12 12.15 -11.67
CA SER A 76 -3.55 13.05 -12.74
C SER A 76 -5.06 13.01 -12.95
N LEU A 77 -5.66 11.82 -12.92
CA LEU A 77 -7.10 11.63 -12.99
C LEU A 77 -7.80 12.29 -11.79
N GLY A 78 -7.28 12.08 -10.57
CA GLY A 78 -7.77 12.68 -9.35
C GLY A 78 -7.80 14.22 -9.43
N VAL A 79 -6.71 14.84 -9.90
CA VAL A 79 -6.64 16.30 -10.09
C VAL A 79 -7.70 16.80 -11.07
N ILE A 80 -7.89 16.11 -12.20
CA ILE A 80 -8.89 16.48 -13.21
C ILE A 80 -10.30 16.37 -12.61
N VAL A 81 -10.60 15.28 -11.91
CA VAL A 81 -11.90 15.03 -11.30
C VAL A 81 -12.20 16.07 -10.22
N ILE A 82 -11.25 16.34 -9.33
CA ILE A 82 -11.38 17.34 -8.26
C ILE A 82 -11.60 18.73 -8.86
N ARG A 83 -10.77 19.16 -9.82
CA ARG A 83 -10.95 20.46 -10.50
C ARG A 83 -12.35 20.57 -11.10
N ARG A 84 -12.83 19.50 -11.72
CA ARG A 84 -14.16 19.48 -12.33
C ARG A 84 -15.27 19.56 -11.29
N MET A 85 -15.16 18.82 -10.18
CA MET A 85 -16.09 18.92 -9.05
C MET A 85 -16.14 20.35 -8.51
N VAL A 86 -14.97 20.96 -8.26
CA VAL A 86 -14.87 22.34 -7.73
C VAL A 86 -15.50 23.34 -8.69
N MET A 87 -15.25 23.20 -10.00
CA MET A 87 -15.80 24.11 -11.01
C MET A 87 -17.32 24.01 -11.13
N ILE A 88 -17.87 22.78 -11.16
CA ILE A 88 -19.32 22.53 -11.16
C ILE A 88 -19.97 23.11 -9.90
N TRP A 89 -19.30 22.93 -8.76
CA TRP A 89 -19.79 23.44 -7.48
C TRP A 89 -19.76 24.97 -7.42
N SER A 90 -18.70 25.60 -7.97
CA SER A 90 -18.56 27.05 -8.08
C SER A 90 -19.61 27.67 -9.01
N ASP A 91 -19.89 27.06 -10.16
CA ASP A 91 -20.93 27.57 -11.09
C ASP A 91 -22.33 27.49 -10.49
N ARG A 92 -22.63 26.42 -9.73
CA ARG A 92 -23.89 26.30 -8.98
C ARG A 92 -24.03 27.38 -7.90
N ARG A 93 -22.93 27.83 -7.28
CA ARG A 93 -22.94 28.92 -6.30
C ARG A 93 -23.23 30.29 -6.91
N ARG A 94 -22.92 30.52 -8.20
CA ARG A 94 -23.09 31.83 -8.86
C ARG A 94 -24.50 32.09 -9.38
N GLY A 95 -25.36 31.07 -9.46
CA GLY A 95 -26.68 31.20 -10.12
C GLY A 95 -27.92 30.84 -9.30
N GLN A 96 -27.82 30.38 -8.05
CA GLN A 96 -29.01 29.98 -7.28
C GLN A 96 -28.96 30.45 -5.82
N ALA A 97 -29.87 31.36 -5.48
CA ALA A 97 -30.17 31.83 -4.12
C ALA A 97 -30.75 30.75 -3.18
N GLY A 98 -30.81 29.47 -3.59
CA GLY A 98 -31.25 28.34 -2.76
C GLY A 98 -30.13 27.49 -2.14
N SER A 99 -28.85 27.84 -2.34
CA SER A 99 -27.70 26.93 -2.17
C SER A 99 -27.05 26.87 -0.77
N GLY A 100 -27.53 27.67 0.20
CA GLY A 100 -26.93 27.74 1.53
C GLY A 100 -27.21 26.50 2.40
N LEU A 101 -28.44 25.98 2.36
CA LEU A 101 -28.87 24.89 3.25
C LEU A 101 -28.20 23.56 2.87
N HIS A 102 -28.19 23.21 1.59
CA HIS A 102 -27.56 21.96 1.13
C HIS A 102 -26.05 21.98 1.39
N THR A 103 -25.39 23.12 1.19
CA THR A 103 -23.97 23.28 1.54
C THR A 103 -23.73 23.12 3.03
N ARG A 104 -24.53 23.76 3.88
CA ARG A 104 -24.41 23.66 5.34
C ARG A 104 -24.65 22.22 5.82
N LEU A 105 -25.62 21.51 5.22
CA LEU A 105 -25.91 20.11 5.51
C LEU A 105 -24.74 19.20 5.11
N VAL A 106 -24.20 19.35 3.90
CA VAL A 106 -23.03 18.57 3.44
C VAL A 106 -21.82 18.82 4.33
N LEU A 107 -21.60 20.06 4.77
CA LEU A 107 -20.50 20.40 5.68
C LEU A 107 -20.68 19.75 7.07
N MET A 108 -21.88 19.84 7.64
CA MET A 108 -22.22 19.22 8.93
C MET A 108 -22.10 17.70 8.85
N PHE A 109 -22.60 17.08 7.78
CA PHE A 109 -22.53 15.63 7.57
C PHE A 109 -21.08 15.17 7.37
N GLY A 110 -20.28 15.94 6.61
CA GLY A 110 -18.86 15.68 6.43
C GLY A 110 -18.10 15.76 7.75
N LEU A 111 -18.36 16.77 8.59
CA LEU A 111 -17.74 16.88 9.92
C LEU A 111 -18.11 15.69 10.83
N VAL A 112 -19.39 15.34 10.89
CA VAL A 112 -19.88 14.21 11.71
C VAL A 112 -19.30 12.88 11.20
N ALA A 113 -19.13 12.70 9.89
CA ALA A 113 -18.55 11.48 9.31
C ALA A 113 -17.02 11.39 9.48
N VAL A 114 -16.31 12.52 9.39
CA VAL A 114 -14.85 12.58 9.53
C VAL A 114 -14.41 12.40 10.99
N THR A 115 -15.20 12.90 11.94
CA THR A 115 -14.89 12.83 13.38
C THR A 115 -14.54 11.40 13.86
N PRO A 116 -15.37 10.37 13.64
CA PRO A 116 -15.04 9.00 14.08
C PRO A 116 -13.85 8.42 13.31
N ALA A 117 -13.68 8.75 12.03
CA ALA A 117 -12.54 8.26 11.25
C ALA A 117 -11.21 8.77 11.81
N ILE A 118 -11.13 10.06 12.16
CA ILE A 118 -9.95 10.65 12.82
C ILE A 118 -9.72 10.00 14.18
N LEU A 119 -10.78 9.80 14.96
CA LEU A 119 -10.71 9.18 16.29
C LEU A 119 -10.13 7.76 16.21
N VAL A 120 -10.64 6.94 15.28
CA VAL A 120 -10.13 5.58 15.03
C VAL A 120 -8.68 5.61 14.55
N ALA A 121 -8.30 6.54 13.67
CA ALA A 121 -6.93 6.64 13.17
C ALA A 121 -5.94 6.97 14.31
N ILE A 122 -6.28 7.95 15.16
CA ILE A 122 -5.45 8.30 16.33
C ILE A 122 -5.39 7.11 17.30
N PHE A 123 -6.54 6.51 17.63
CA PHE A 123 -6.59 5.38 18.58
C PHE A 123 -5.81 4.18 18.06
N SER A 124 -5.92 3.85 16.78
CA SER A 124 -5.15 2.79 16.14
C SER A 124 -3.65 3.07 16.18
N ALA A 125 -3.22 4.30 15.86
CA ALA A 125 -1.82 4.68 15.92
C ALA A 125 -1.25 4.59 17.35
N LEU A 126 -2.00 5.07 18.34
CA LEU A 126 -1.60 4.98 19.75
C LEU A 126 -1.57 3.53 20.23
N PHE A 127 -2.63 2.76 19.95
CA PHE A 127 -2.72 1.36 20.31
C PHE A 127 -1.60 0.52 19.69
N LEU A 128 -1.30 0.75 18.42
CA LEU A 128 -0.21 0.06 17.73
C LEU A 128 1.13 0.44 18.37
N ASN A 129 1.37 1.72 18.65
CA ASN A 129 2.61 2.16 19.26
C ASN A 129 2.81 1.56 20.67
N PHE A 130 1.84 1.70 21.57
CA PHE A 130 1.94 1.21 22.94
C PHE A 130 1.77 -0.31 23.07
N GLY A 131 0.90 -0.89 22.24
CA GLY A 131 0.64 -2.33 22.21
C GLY A 131 1.86 -3.10 21.74
N ILE A 132 2.52 -2.65 20.66
CA ILE A 132 3.79 -3.23 20.21
C ILE A 132 4.85 -3.08 21.29
N GLN A 133 5.07 -1.89 21.84
CA GLN A 133 6.10 -1.67 22.87
C GLN A 133 5.91 -2.59 24.11
N THR A 134 4.66 -2.76 24.56
CA THR A 134 4.34 -3.59 25.73
C THR A 134 4.51 -5.09 25.46
N TRP A 135 4.09 -5.57 24.28
CA TRP A 135 4.22 -6.98 23.94
C TRP A 135 5.64 -7.37 23.47
N PHE A 136 6.38 -6.45 22.85
CA PHE A 136 7.73 -6.72 22.36
C PHE A 136 8.81 -6.60 23.43
N SER A 137 8.68 -5.70 24.41
CA SER A 137 9.76 -5.44 25.39
C SER A 137 9.99 -6.61 26.34
N ASP A 138 8.95 -7.09 27.02
CA ASP A 138 9.13 -8.11 28.08
C ASP A 138 8.82 -9.53 27.59
N ARG A 139 7.72 -9.73 26.85
CA ARG A 139 7.26 -11.07 26.47
C ARG A 139 8.16 -11.71 25.41
N ILE A 140 8.50 -10.95 24.36
CA ILE A 140 9.35 -11.47 23.27
C ILE A 140 10.81 -11.59 23.72
N ARG A 141 11.32 -10.64 24.51
CA ARG A 141 12.66 -10.73 25.10
C ARG A 141 12.83 -11.98 25.96
N THR A 142 11.88 -12.25 26.85
CA THR A 142 11.91 -13.46 27.70
C THR A 142 11.83 -14.75 26.86
N ALA A 143 10.97 -14.78 25.83
CA ALA A 143 10.85 -15.95 24.95
C ALA A 143 12.14 -16.21 24.13
N LEU A 144 12.80 -15.14 23.66
CA LEU A 144 14.08 -15.22 22.97
C LEU A 144 15.20 -15.70 23.90
N GLU A 145 15.28 -15.12 25.11
CA GLU A 145 16.24 -15.55 26.14
C GLU A 145 16.04 -17.02 26.49
N ALA A 146 14.81 -17.47 26.74
CA ALA A 146 14.50 -18.88 27.01
C ALA A 146 14.88 -19.80 25.83
N SER A 147 14.58 -19.39 24.58
CA SER A 147 14.94 -20.16 23.39
C SER A 147 16.46 -20.29 23.23
N SER A 148 17.20 -19.21 23.50
CA SER A 148 18.67 -19.24 23.49
C SER A 148 19.26 -20.12 24.61
N ALA A 149 18.67 -20.11 25.80
CA ALA A 149 19.08 -20.96 26.91
C ALA A 149 18.89 -22.46 26.56
N VAL A 150 17.74 -22.81 25.95
CA VAL A 150 17.46 -24.18 25.49
C VAL A 150 18.41 -24.61 24.37
N ALA A 151 18.69 -23.74 23.41
CA ALA A 151 19.66 -24.04 22.34
C ALA A 151 21.05 -24.32 22.92
N ASN A 152 21.51 -23.49 23.87
CA ASN A 152 22.80 -23.68 24.52
C ASN A 152 22.84 -24.97 25.36
N SER A 153 21.77 -25.31 26.09
CA SER A 153 21.72 -26.56 26.85
C SER A 153 21.74 -27.79 25.93
N TYR A 154 21.00 -27.77 24.82
CA TYR A 154 21.03 -28.84 23.82
C TYR A 154 22.41 -29.04 23.21
N LEU A 155 23.11 -27.94 22.87
CA LEU A 155 24.47 -28.02 22.32
C LEU A 155 25.46 -28.58 23.35
N TYR A 156 25.36 -28.15 24.61
CA TYR A 156 26.21 -28.64 25.68
C TYR A 156 26.00 -30.15 25.92
N GLU A 157 24.74 -30.60 25.98
CA GLU A 157 24.40 -32.00 26.17
C GLU A 157 24.86 -32.86 24.98
N HIS A 158 24.69 -32.38 23.75
CA HIS A 158 25.20 -33.08 22.57
C HIS A 158 26.74 -33.21 22.58
N GLN A 159 27.47 -32.17 22.99
CA GLN A 159 28.92 -32.24 23.12
C GLN A 159 29.36 -33.24 24.19
N GLN A 160 28.65 -33.30 25.32
CA GLN A 160 28.89 -34.28 26.38
C GLN A 160 28.63 -35.71 25.89
N ASN A 161 27.51 -35.94 25.22
CA ASN A 161 27.14 -37.26 24.69
C ASN A 161 28.12 -37.74 23.62
N ILE A 162 28.53 -36.88 22.68
CA ILE A 162 29.54 -37.23 21.67
C ILE A 162 30.88 -37.58 22.32
N ARG A 163 31.29 -36.85 23.36
CA ARG A 163 32.52 -37.16 24.11
C ARG A 163 32.42 -38.51 24.82
N ALA A 164 31.29 -38.79 25.47
CA ALA A 164 31.07 -40.07 26.15
C ALA A 164 31.11 -41.23 25.14
N ASP A 165 30.43 -41.09 24.01
CA ASP A 165 30.36 -42.11 22.95
C ASP A 165 31.72 -42.35 22.30
N ALA A 166 32.51 -41.29 22.07
CA ALA A 166 33.88 -41.39 21.58
C ALA A 166 34.81 -42.13 22.57
N LEU A 167 34.64 -41.92 23.88
CA LEU A 167 35.41 -42.62 24.91
C LEU A 167 35.03 -44.11 24.99
N ILE A 168 33.74 -44.44 24.90
CA ILE A 168 33.27 -45.83 24.86
C ILE A 168 33.84 -46.53 23.61
N THR A 169 33.68 -45.92 22.44
CA THR A 169 34.22 -46.46 21.17
C THR A 169 35.73 -46.65 21.24
N ALA A 170 36.48 -45.71 21.82
CA ALA A 170 37.93 -45.84 22.00
C ALA A 170 38.30 -47.00 22.94
N ASN A 171 37.52 -47.22 24.00
CA ASN A 171 37.75 -48.31 24.94
C ASN A 171 37.43 -49.68 24.30
N ASP A 172 36.33 -49.78 23.55
CA ASP A 172 35.95 -51.00 22.83
C ASP A 172 37.02 -51.38 21.79
N LEU A 173 37.49 -50.41 21.00
CA LEU A 173 38.60 -50.62 20.06
C LEU A 173 39.88 -51.09 20.75
N ASN A 174 40.22 -50.54 21.91
CA ASN A 174 41.39 -50.95 22.68
C ASN A 174 41.24 -52.38 23.23
N ALA A 175 40.04 -52.74 23.71
CA ALA A 175 39.75 -54.10 24.18
C ALA A 175 39.82 -55.12 23.03
N GLU A 176 39.26 -54.80 21.87
CA GLU A 176 39.26 -55.67 20.68
C GLU A 176 40.69 -55.85 20.11
N ALA A 177 41.49 -54.79 20.08
CA ALA A 177 42.89 -54.85 19.64
C ALA A 177 43.72 -55.82 20.49
N VAL A 178 43.51 -55.84 21.81
CA VAL A 178 44.18 -56.80 22.72
C VAL A 178 43.78 -58.23 22.38
N LEU A 179 42.50 -58.49 22.09
CA LEU A 179 42.02 -59.82 21.69
C LEU A 179 42.66 -60.27 20.37
N LEU A 180 42.72 -59.41 19.35
CA LEU A 180 43.33 -59.75 18.06
C LEU A 180 44.85 -60.00 18.16
N MET A 181 45.58 -59.23 18.95
CA MET A 181 47.01 -59.45 19.20
C MET A 181 47.29 -60.76 19.95
N SER A 182 46.34 -61.22 20.77
CA SER A 182 46.45 -62.52 21.45
C SER A 182 46.19 -63.69 20.51
N ASN A 183 45.25 -63.54 19.55
CA ASN A 183 44.83 -64.61 18.65
C ASN A 183 45.78 -64.80 17.43
N GLN A 184 46.51 -63.75 17.02
CA GLN A 184 47.45 -63.84 15.89
C GLN A 184 48.79 -64.53 16.23
N LYS A 185 49.00 -64.94 17.50
CA LYS A 185 50.22 -65.65 17.95
C LYS A 185 50.08 -67.18 17.96
N VAL A 186 49.09 -67.73 17.26
CA VAL A 186 48.92 -69.17 17.00
C VAL A 186 48.89 -69.40 15.48
#